data_AF-A0A6M8WHN1-F1
#
_entry.id   AF-A0A6M8WHN1-F1
#
_cell.length_a   1.000
_cell.length_b   1.000
_cell.length_c   1.000
_cell.angle_alpha   90.00
_cell.angle_beta   90.00
_cell.angle_gamma   90.00
#
_symmetry.space_group_name_H-M   'P 1'
#
loop_
_entity.id
_entity.type
_entity.pdbx_description
1 polymer ?
#
loop_
_entity_poly.entity_id
_entity_poly.type
_entity_poly.pdbx_seq_one_letter_code
_entity_poly.pdbx_strand_id
1 'polypeptide(L)'
;MREDLAEAQAAGKRFAVVWEQKGCPYCRDLHTINFADPKINKYVRENFVILQLNLWGDREVTDFDGKALPEKEIARKWGVLFTPTVHFFVENSEVKAGKGGREQMAWIMPGYFRKTHFLGSFEYVKNRIYEKQDFQKFIAEKLATESSTTQ
;
A
#
# COMPACT_ATOMS: atom_id res chain seq x y z
N MET A 1 3.03 4.78 -13.45
CA MET A 1 2.58 3.68 -12.57
C MET A 1 3.01 2.29 -13.02
N ARG A 2 2.77 1.87 -14.28
CA ARG A 2 3.31 0.58 -14.76
C ARG A 2 4.83 0.53 -14.68
N GLU A 3 5.47 1.62 -15.06
CA GLU A 3 6.92 1.81 -14.95
C GLU A 3 7.37 1.73 -13.49
N ASP A 4 6.72 2.45 -12.58
CA ASP A 4 7.01 2.38 -11.14
C ASP A 4 6.90 0.94 -10.59
N LEU A 5 5.87 0.18 -11.01
CA LEU A 5 5.73 -1.23 -10.63
C LEU A 5 6.86 -2.08 -11.19
N ALA A 6 7.20 -1.92 -12.47
CA ALA A 6 8.27 -2.67 -13.12
C ALA A 6 9.64 -2.37 -12.50
N GLU A 7 9.92 -1.10 -12.20
CA GLU A 7 11.15 -0.67 -11.51
C GLU A 7 11.23 -1.22 -10.08
N ALA A 8 10.11 -1.17 -9.33
CA ALA A 8 10.05 -1.78 -8.01
C ALA A 8 10.40 -3.27 -8.07
N GLN A 9 9.83 -4.00 -9.03
CA GLN A 9 10.10 -5.42 -9.20
C GLN A 9 11.52 -5.71 -9.67
N ALA A 10 12.08 -4.91 -10.57
CA ALA A 10 13.48 -5.02 -10.98
C ALA A 10 14.44 -4.84 -9.79
N ALA A 11 14.05 -4.05 -8.78
CA ALA A 11 14.76 -3.90 -7.51
C ALA A 11 14.42 -4.98 -6.46
N GLY A 12 13.64 -6.01 -6.81
CA GLY A 12 13.21 -7.09 -5.88
C GLY A 12 12.12 -6.68 -4.89
N LYS A 13 11.48 -5.52 -5.11
CA LYS A 13 10.49 -4.91 -4.22
C LYS A 13 9.07 -5.04 -4.78
N ARG A 14 8.09 -4.94 -3.88
CA ARG A 14 6.66 -4.79 -4.22
C ARG A 14 6.34 -3.30 -4.38
N PHE A 15 5.21 -2.99 -5.01
CA PHE A 15 4.77 -1.62 -5.22
C PHE A 15 3.50 -1.32 -4.43
N ALA A 16 3.43 -0.12 -3.84
CA ALA A 16 2.24 0.38 -3.18
C ALA A 16 2.03 1.87 -3.48
N VAL A 17 0.77 2.29 -3.47
CA VAL A 17 0.37 3.70 -3.57
C VAL A 17 -0.32 4.11 -2.27
N VAL A 18 0.15 5.20 -1.67
CA VAL A 18 -0.45 5.80 -0.47
C VAL A 18 -1.18 7.07 -0.87
N TRP A 19 -2.48 7.13 -0.59
CA TRP A 19 -3.33 8.30 -0.78
C TRP A 19 -3.43 9.10 0.50
N GLU A 20 -3.10 10.38 0.41
CA GLU A 20 -3.11 11.31 1.55
C GLU A 20 -3.78 12.64 1.19
N GLN A 21 -4.06 13.46 2.19
CA GLN A 21 -4.56 14.81 1.99
C GLN A 21 -3.99 15.77 3.03
N LYS A 22 -3.94 17.06 2.68
CA LYS A 22 -3.53 18.11 3.61
C LYS A 22 -4.50 18.21 4.79
N GLY A 23 -3.97 18.38 6.00
CA GLY A 23 -4.78 18.53 7.21
C GLY A 23 -5.36 17.22 7.77
N CYS A 24 -5.02 16.06 7.20
CA CYS A 24 -5.45 14.76 7.70
C CYS A 24 -4.61 14.33 8.93
N PRO A 25 -5.21 14.22 10.13
CA PRO A 25 -4.47 13.84 11.35
C PRO A 25 -3.93 12.40 11.27
N TYR A 26 -4.69 11.48 10.66
CA TYR A 26 -4.26 10.10 10.49
C TYR A 26 -3.11 9.92 9.48
N CYS A 27 -3.03 10.82 8.49
CA CYS A 27 -1.93 10.86 7.54
C CYS A 27 -0.67 11.36 8.23
N ARG A 28 -0.79 12.42 9.06
CA ARG A 28 0.30 12.82 9.95
C ARG A 28 0.77 11.65 10.82
N ASP A 29 -0.14 10.98 11.50
CA ASP A 29 0.19 9.86 12.40
C ASP A 29 0.83 8.68 11.64
N LEU A 30 0.39 8.39 10.42
CA LEU A 30 1.04 7.42 9.54
C LEU A 30 2.54 7.74 9.35
N HIS A 31 2.88 9.00 9.10
CA HIS A 31 4.28 9.43 8.93
C HIS A 31 5.05 9.53 10.24
N THR A 32 4.47 10.14 11.28
CA THR A 32 5.18 10.47 12.53
C THR A 32 5.21 9.33 13.56
N ILE A 33 4.35 8.32 13.41
CA ILE A 33 4.29 7.17 14.33
C ILE A 33 4.72 5.90 13.63
N ASN A 34 4.10 5.55 12.49
CA ASN A 34 4.37 4.27 11.83
C ASN A 34 5.66 4.33 11.00
N PHE A 35 5.77 5.26 10.03
CA PHE A 35 6.97 5.38 9.21
C PHE A 35 8.18 5.95 9.96
N ALA A 36 7.97 6.59 11.12
CA ALA A 36 9.04 7.00 12.03
C ALA A 36 9.61 5.85 12.87
N ASP A 37 8.88 4.74 13.02
CA ASP A 37 9.38 3.57 13.73
C ASP A 37 10.51 2.90 12.92
N PRO A 38 11.73 2.76 13.48
CA PRO A 38 12.87 2.26 12.72
C PRO A 38 12.68 0.85 12.15
N LYS A 39 11.95 -0.02 12.87
CA LYS A 39 11.69 -1.40 12.42
C LYS A 39 10.77 -1.40 11.20
N ILE A 40 9.67 -0.65 11.28
CA ILE A 40 8.71 -0.51 10.18
C ILE A 40 9.38 0.14 8.98
N ASN A 41 10.08 1.25 9.22
CA ASN A 41 10.73 2.02 8.18
C ASN A 41 11.73 1.17 7.38
N LYS A 42 12.60 0.44 8.09
CA LYS A 42 13.58 -0.46 7.47
C LYS A 42 12.88 -1.53 6.62
N TYR A 43 11.90 -2.22 7.21
CA TYR A 43 11.16 -3.28 6.51
C TYR A 43 10.50 -2.77 5.22
N VAL A 44 9.81 -1.63 5.30
CA VAL A 44 9.15 -1.02 4.14
C VAL A 44 10.18 -0.65 3.06
N ARG A 45 11.29 0.01 3.42
CA ARG A 45 12.32 0.42 2.44
C ARG A 45 12.99 -0.76 1.74
N GLU A 46 13.20 -1.86 2.46
CA GLU A 46 13.81 -3.07 1.90
C GLU A 46 12.85 -3.83 0.97
N ASN A 47 11.55 -3.78 1.24
CA ASN A 47 10.57 -4.64 0.56
C ASN A 47 9.63 -3.92 -0.42
N PHE A 48 9.49 -2.60 -0.33
CA PHE A 48 8.50 -1.84 -1.09
C PHE A 48 9.07 -0.55 -1.70
N VAL A 49 8.57 -0.21 -2.88
CA VAL A 49 8.55 1.15 -3.41
C VAL A 49 7.16 1.71 -3.17
N ILE A 50 7.11 2.91 -2.59
CA ILE A 50 5.86 3.60 -2.27
C ILE A 50 5.76 4.88 -3.09
N LEU A 51 4.67 5.00 -3.84
CA LEU A 51 4.27 6.24 -4.49
C LEU A 51 3.23 6.96 -3.62
N GLN A 52 3.55 8.16 -3.18
CA GLN A 52 2.61 9.03 -2.44
C GLN A 52 1.84 9.91 -3.42
N LEU A 53 0.52 9.92 -3.31
CA LEU A 53 -0.38 10.75 -4.12
C LEU A 53 -1.34 11.57 -3.23
N ASN A 54 -1.66 12.78 -3.68
CA ASN A 54 -2.61 13.64 -2.98
C ASN A 54 -4.03 13.40 -3.51
N LEU A 55 -4.97 13.09 -2.61
CA LEU A 55 -6.39 12.88 -2.92
C LEU A 55 -7.03 14.07 -3.66
N TRP A 56 -6.56 15.28 -3.39
CA TRP A 56 -7.03 16.52 -4.03
C TRP A 56 -6.01 17.11 -5.00
N GLY A 57 -4.97 16.36 -5.35
CA GLY A 57 -3.87 16.83 -6.16
C GLY A 57 -4.24 16.99 -7.63
N ASP A 58 -3.58 17.97 -8.26
CA ASP A 58 -3.70 18.28 -9.69
C ASP A 58 -2.46 17.84 -10.48
N ARG A 59 -1.49 17.17 -9.84
CA ARG A 59 -0.34 16.61 -10.55
C ARG A 59 -0.82 15.56 -11.54
N GLU A 60 -0.37 15.65 -12.79
CA GLU A 60 -0.65 14.60 -13.76
C GLU A 60 0.16 13.35 -13.44
N VAL A 61 -0.52 12.20 -13.46
CA VAL A 61 0.08 10.88 -13.27
C VAL A 61 -0.51 9.93 -14.30
N THR A 62 0.31 9.02 -14.83
CA THR A 62 -0.14 8.00 -15.79
C THR A 62 -0.59 6.75 -15.05
N ASP A 63 -1.89 6.43 -15.12
CA ASP A 63 -2.50 5.21 -14.55
C ASP A 63 -2.07 3.94 -15.31
N PHE A 64 -2.40 2.77 -14.78
CA PHE A 64 -2.08 1.45 -15.35
C PHE A 64 -2.69 1.21 -16.73
N ASP A 65 -3.81 1.87 -17.06
CA ASP A 65 -4.42 1.81 -18.40
C ASP A 65 -3.76 2.77 -19.41
N GLY A 66 -2.71 3.48 -19.00
CA GLY A 66 -1.95 4.41 -19.85
C GLY A 66 -2.56 5.80 -19.97
N LYS A 67 -3.67 6.10 -19.27
CA LYS A 67 -4.26 7.43 -19.27
C LYS A 67 -3.53 8.33 -18.28
N ALA A 68 -3.05 9.48 -18.78
CA ALA A 68 -2.60 10.58 -17.94
C ALA A 68 -3.82 11.33 -17.37
N LEU A 69 -3.89 11.41 -16.04
CA LEU A 69 -4.98 12.05 -15.32
C LEU A 69 -4.42 12.79 -14.09
N PRO A 70 -5.07 13.87 -13.64
CA PRO A 70 -4.78 14.47 -12.35
C PRO A 70 -4.96 13.46 -11.20
N GLU A 71 -4.15 13.56 -10.15
CA GLU A 71 -4.22 12.66 -8.97
C GLU A 71 -5.64 12.50 -8.43
N LYS A 72 -6.40 13.60 -8.31
CA LYS A 72 -7.80 13.59 -7.84
C LYS A 72 -8.74 12.74 -8.71
N GLU A 73 -8.53 12.71 -10.02
CA GLU A 73 -9.34 11.89 -10.93
C GLU A 73 -8.98 10.41 -10.83
N ILE A 74 -7.69 10.09 -10.65
CA ILE A 74 -7.23 8.73 -10.38
C ILE A 74 -7.80 8.23 -9.06
N ALA A 75 -7.78 9.07 -8.01
CA ALA A 75 -8.34 8.73 -6.71
C ALA A 75 -9.83 8.37 -6.81
N ARG A 76 -10.61 9.18 -7.54
CA ARG A 76 -12.04 8.89 -7.83
C ARG A 76 -12.20 7.60 -8.61
N LYS A 77 -11.42 7.42 -9.69
CA LYS A 77 -11.45 6.22 -10.54
C LYS A 77 -11.17 4.93 -9.75
N TRP A 78 -10.28 5.00 -8.78
CA TRP A 78 -9.93 3.85 -7.94
C TRP A 78 -10.88 3.65 -6.75
N GLY A 79 -11.73 4.63 -6.47
CA GLY A 79 -12.72 4.59 -5.38
C GLY A 79 -12.13 4.93 -4.02
N VAL A 80 -11.19 5.88 -3.95
CA VAL A 80 -10.63 6.36 -2.68
C VAL A 80 -11.65 7.21 -1.94
N LEU A 81 -12.09 6.72 -0.78
CA LEU A 81 -13.08 7.40 0.07
C LEU A 81 -12.48 8.02 1.33
N PHE A 82 -11.38 7.45 1.83
CA PHE A 82 -10.77 7.83 3.11
C PHE A 82 -9.25 8.00 2.98
N THR A 83 -8.66 8.75 3.90
CA THR A 83 -7.21 8.94 3.98
C THR A 83 -6.71 8.66 5.41
N PRO A 84 -5.56 7.99 5.59
CA PRO A 84 -4.75 7.41 4.52
C PRO A 84 -5.39 6.14 3.94
N THR A 85 -5.29 5.93 2.63
CA THR A 85 -5.60 4.65 1.99
C THR A 85 -4.35 4.13 1.31
N VAL A 86 -4.02 2.86 1.52
CA VAL A 86 -2.86 2.23 0.85
C VAL A 86 -3.35 1.14 -0.09
N HIS A 87 -3.02 1.27 -1.37
CA HIS A 87 -3.24 0.25 -2.38
C HIS A 87 -1.94 -0.50 -2.59
N PHE A 88 -2.00 -1.81 -2.39
CA PHE A 88 -0.89 -2.71 -2.67
C PHE A 88 -1.16 -3.40 -4.00
N PHE A 89 -0.15 -3.47 -4.86
CA PHE A 89 -0.31 -3.98 -6.21
C PHE A 89 0.17 -5.43 -6.35
N VAL A 90 -0.41 -6.11 -7.34
CA VAL A 90 0.05 -7.40 -7.83
C VAL A 90 1.43 -7.26 -8.49
N GLU A 91 2.04 -8.39 -8.83
CA GLU A 91 3.32 -8.41 -9.55
C GLU A 91 3.12 -8.08 -11.03
N ASN A 92 4.18 -7.64 -11.72
CA ASN A 92 4.11 -7.20 -13.11
C ASN A 92 3.61 -8.32 -14.04
N SER A 93 3.92 -9.59 -13.73
CA SER A 93 3.42 -10.76 -14.46
C SER A 93 1.91 -10.98 -14.35
N GLU A 94 1.25 -10.35 -13.37
CA GLU A 94 -0.18 -10.49 -13.08
C GLU A 94 -1.00 -9.30 -13.58
N VAL A 95 -0.34 -8.27 -14.12
CA VAL A 95 -0.98 -7.04 -14.59
C VAL A 95 -1.91 -7.34 -15.76
N LYS A 96 -3.17 -6.92 -15.63
CA LYS A 96 -4.19 -7.07 -16.67
C LYS A 96 -4.08 -5.92 -17.66
N ALA A 97 -3.66 -6.20 -18.88
CA ALA A 97 -3.52 -5.19 -19.93
C ALA A 97 -4.82 -4.39 -20.16
N GLY A 98 -4.69 -3.07 -20.34
CA GLY A 98 -5.81 -2.17 -20.61
C GLY A 98 -6.75 -1.90 -19.42
N LYS A 99 -6.43 -2.38 -18.21
CA LYS A 99 -7.19 -2.11 -16.99
C LYS A 99 -6.50 -1.06 -16.11
N GLY A 100 -7.28 -0.29 -15.38
CA GLY A 100 -6.78 0.76 -14.48
C GLY A 100 -6.18 0.16 -13.21
N GLY A 101 -5.67 1.02 -12.32
CA GLY A 101 -5.01 0.56 -11.09
C GLY A 101 -5.90 -0.30 -10.18
N ARG A 102 -7.23 -0.09 -10.18
CA ARG A 102 -8.17 -0.86 -9.34
C ARG A 102 -8.10 -2.36 -9.60
N GLU A 103 -7.97 -2.76 -10.86
CA GLU A 103 -7.90 -4.17 -11.25
C GLU A 103 -6.53 -4.82 -10.99
N GLN A 104 -5.52 -4.01 -10.65
CA GLN A 104 -4.15 -4.46 -10.36
C GLN A 104 -3.85 -4.51 -8.86
N MET A 105 -4.84 -4.28 -8.00
CA MET A 105 -4.66 -4.27 -6.56
C MET A 105 -4.66 -5.71 -6.02
N ALA A 106 -3.60 -6.05 -5.29
CA ALA A 106 -3.53 -7.27 -4.48
C ALA A 106 -4.35 -7.12 -3.20
N TRP A 107 -4.24 -5.96 -2.54
CA TRP A 107 -4.93 -5.70 -1.29
C TRP A 107 -5.02 -4.19 -1.00
N ILE A 108 -5.96 -3.80 -0.14
CA ILE A 108 -6.22 -2.40 0.23
C ILE A 108 -6.20 -2.27 1.75
N MET A 109 -5.47 -1.27 2.26
CA MET A 109 -5.58 -0.80 3.64
C MET A 109 -6.51 0.43 3.67
N PRO A 110 -7.79 0.29 4.06
CA PRO A 110 -8.78 1.34 3.93
C PRO A 110 -8.79 2.30 5.14
N GLY A 111 -7.61 2.78 5.55
CA GLY A 111 -7.48 3.66 6.71
C GLY A 111 -6.15 3.56 7.43
N TYR A 112 -6.05 4.28 8.53
CA TYR A 112 -4.89 4.22 9.42
C TYR A 112 -4.94 2.99 10.32
N PHE A 113 -3.89 2.18 10.24
CA PHE A 113 -3.63 1.06 11.16
C PHE A 113 -2.51 1.43 12.12
N ARG A 114 -2.59 0.96 13.37
CA ARG A 114 -1.48 1.09 14.33
C ARG A 114 -0.32 0.17 13.96
N LYS A 115 0.88 0.48 14.45
CA LYS A 115 2.17 -0.17 14.16
C LYS A 115 2.10 -1.67 13.83
N THR A 116 1.53 -2.52 14.69
CA THR A 116 1.50 -3.97 14.45
C THR A 116 0.68 -4.36 13.23
N HIS A 117 -0.53 -3.81 13.09
CA HIS A 117 -1.39 -4.06 11.92
C HIS A 117 -0.81 -3.41 10.67
N PHE A 118 -0.17 -2.25 10.82
CA PHE A 118 0.49 -1.56 9.73
C PHE A 118 1.67 -2.38 9.19
N LEU A 119 2.60 -2.83 10.03
CA LEU A 119 3.68 -3.71 9.58
C LEU A 119 3.14 -5.01 8.99
N GLY A 120 2.13 -5.58 9.65
CA GLY A 120 1.47 -6.81 9.22
C GLY A 120 0.87 -6.67 7.81
N SER A 121 0.35 -5.51 7.40
CA SER A 121 -0.17 -5.36 6.03
C SER A 121 0.92 -5.45 4.96
N PHE A 122 2.10 -4.89 5.22
CA PHE A 122 3.25 -5.03 4.32
C PHE A 122 3.75 -6.47 4.27
N GLU A 123 3.85 -7.16 5.40
CA GLU A 123 4.23 -8.58 5.45
C GLU A 123 3.20 -9.46 4.73
N TYR A 124 1.92 -9.21 4.95
CA TYR A 124 0.81 -9.93 4.35
C TYR A 124 0.86 -9.88 2.82
N VAL A 125 1.14 -8.69 2.25
CA VAL A 125 1.28 -8.51 0.81
C VAL A 125 2.62 -9.07 0.30
N LYS A 126 3.73 -8.76 0.97
CA LYS A 126 5.07 -9.21 0.54
C LYS A 126 5.14 -10.73 0.44
N ASN A 127 4.50 -11.44 1.37
CA ASN A 127 4.51 -12.90 1.44
C ASN A 127 3.31 -13.54 0.70
N ARG A 128 2.53 -12.76 -0.07
CA ARG A 128 1.36 -13.23 -0.83
C ARG A 128 0.32 -13.99 0.02
N ILE A 129 0.20 -13.62 1.29
CA ILE A 129 -0.71 -14.31 2.23
C ILE A 129 -2.18 -14.08 1.83
N TYR A 130 -2.46 -12.95 1.15
CA TYR A 130 -3.77 -12.61 0.59
C TYR A 130 -4.34 -13.63 -0.39
N GLU A 131 -3.53 -14.54 -0.93
CA GLU A 131 -3.99 -15.61 -1.81
C GLU A 131 -4.57 -16.80 -1.06
N LYS A 132 -4.25 -16.92 0.24
CA LYS A 132 -4.51 -18.14 1.03
C LYS A 132 -5.43 -17.89 2.22
N GLN A 133 -5.34 -16.73 2.85
CA GLN A 133 -6.15 -16.39 4.02
C GLN A 133 -6.43 -14.90 4.12
N ASP A 134 -7.49 -14.54 4.84
CA ASP A 134 -7.84 -13.16 5.10
C ASP A 134 -6.88 -12.50 6.09
N PHE A 135 -6.86 -11.16 6.06
CA PHE A 135 -5.95 -10.36 6.86
C PHE A 135 -6.23 -10.47 8.37
N GLN A 136 -7.49 -10.61 8.79
CA GLN A 136 -7.84 -10.65 10.21
C GLN A 136 -7.30 -11.93 10.86
N LYS A 137 -7.47 -13.06 10.17
CA LYS A 137 -6.91 -14.34 10.59
C LYS A 137 -5.39 -14.30 10.66
N PHE A 138 -4.72 -13.78 9.63
CA PHE A 138 -3.26 -13.62 9.62
C PHE A 138 -2.75 -12.80 10.82
N ILE A 139 -3.39 -11.67 11.11
CA ILE A 139 -2.98 -10.81 12.23
C ILE A 139 -3.23 -11.51 13.58
N ALA A 140 -4.36 -12.21 13.75
CA ALA A 140 -4.63 -12.94 14.97
C ALA A 140 -3.56 -14.01 15.27
N GLU A 141 -3.18 -14.80 14.26
CA GLU A 141 -2.13 -15.82 14.35
C GLU A 141 -0.75 -15.20 14.67
N LYS A 142 -0.44 -14.08 14.04
CA LYS A 142 0.80 -13.33 14.29
C LYS A 142 0.87 -12.83 15.74
N LEU A 143 -0.20 -12.21 16.23
CA LEU A 143 -0.28 -11.68 17.59
C LEU A 143 -0.19 -12.79 18.65
N ALA A 144 -0.80 -13.96 18.40
CA ALA A 144 -0.68 -15.11 19.27
C ALA A 144 0.79 -15.60 19.37
N THR A 145 1.49 -15.67 18.24
CA THR A 145 2.89 -16.11 18.17
C THR A 145 3.85 -15.14 18.89
N GLU A 146 3.65 -13.83 18.72
CA GLU A 146 4.43 -12.78 19.41
C GLU A 146 4.21 -12.81 20.94
N SER A 147 2.99 -13.14 21.38
CA SER A 147 2.66 -13.28 22.81
C SER A 147 3.36 -14.49 23.44
N SER A 148 3.55 -15.58 22.68
CA SER A 148 4.25 -16.79 23.14
C SER A 148 5.77 -16.66 23.18
N THR A 149 6.35 -15.69 22.47
CA THR A 149 7.82 -15.47 22.42
C THR A 149 8.30 -14.52 23.52
N THR A 150 7.37 -13.86 24.23
CA THR A 150 7.66 -12.85 25.27
C THR A 150 7.48 -13.39 26.69
N GLN A 151 7.27 -14.71 26.85
CA GLN A 151 7.35 -15.43 28.12
C GLN A 151 8.62 -16.28 28.17
#